data_AF-A0A1E7DPC7-F1
#
_entry.id   AF-A0A1E7DPC7-F1
#
_cell.length_a   1.000
_cell.length_b   1.000
_cell.length_c   1.000
_cell.angle_alpha   90.00
_cell.angle_beta   90.00
_cell.angle_gamma   90.00
#
_symmetry.space_group_name_H-M   'P 1'
#
loop_
_entity.id
_entity.type
_entity.pdbx_description
1 polymer ?
#
loop_
_entity_poly.entity_id
_entity_poly.type
_entity_poly.pdbx_seq_one_letter_code
_entity_poly.pdbx_strand_id
1 'polypeptide(L)' 'MTSPNSRFHACATCRHFQAVKLPQKMVYTCRRLGFETNPGYRFDCWNPKEHVKKLMEKERFDDRHNGLAE' A
#
# COMPACT_ATOMS: atom_id res chain seq x y z
N MET A 1 8.39 14.26 -10.96
CA MET A 1 8.72 14.46 -9.52
C MET A 1 7.75 13.63 -8.71
N THR A 2 8.14 12.44 -8.27
CA THR A 2 7.28 11.53 -7.50
C THR A 2 7.21 12.01 -6.05
N SER A 3 6.12 12.67 -5.67
CA SER A 3 5.86 13.11 -4.31
C SER A 3 6.08 11.97 -3.31
N PRO A 4 6.98 12.10 -2.32
CA PRO A 4 7.39 11.02 -1.41
C PRO A 4 6.35 10.66 -0.33
N ASN A 5 5.14 11.23 -0.42
CA ASN A 5 4.07 11.11 0.58
C ASN A 5 2.87 10.30 0.06
N SER A 6 3.13 9.28 -0.76
CA SER A 6 2.08 8.33 -1.11
C SER A 6 1.76 7.49 0.14
N ARG A 7 0.60 7.73 0.77
CA ARG A 7 0.05 6.90 1.87
C ARG A 7 0.03 5.41 1.52
N PHE A 8 0.10 5.11 0.23
CA PHE A 8 0.13 3.79 -0.36
C PHE A 8 1.48 3.06 -0.27
N HIS A 9 2.61 3.69 0.08
CA HIS A 9 3.94 3.04 0.15
C HIS A 9 4.13 2.12 1.37
N ALA A 10 3.05 1.54 1.90
CA ALA A 10 3.05 0.67 3.06
C ALA A 10 3.07 -0.81 2.64
N CYS A 11 3.66 -1.68 3.46
CA CYS A 11 3.66 -3.12 3.20
C CYS A 11 2.24 -3.66 3.08
N ALA A 12 1.28 -3.13 3.85
CA ALA A 12 -0.11 -3.54 3.83
C ALA A 12 -0.78 -3.47 2.43
N THR A 13 -0.34 -2.55 1.57
CA THR A 13 -0.90 -2.38 0.22
C THR A 13 -0.17 -3.23 -0.83
N CYS A 14 0.92 -3.90 -0.44
CA CYS A 14 1.71 -4.75 -1.32
C CYS A 14 0.94 -6.04 -1.67
N ARG A 15 1.10 -6.50 -2.90
CA ARG A 15 0.52 -7.78 -3.35
C ARG A 15 1.04 -9.00 -2.56
N HIS A 16 2.22 -8.87 -1.96
CA HIS A 16 2.89 -9.94 -1.21
C HIS A 16 2.58 -9.94 0.29
N PHE A 17 1.81 -8.97 0.77
CA PHE A 17 1.40 -8.91 2.16
C PHE A 17 0.42 -10.04 2.49
N GLN A 18 0.74 -10.82 3.51
CA GLN A 18 -0.05 -11.95 3.96
C GLN A 18 -0.38 -11.77 5.45
N ALA A 19 -1.67 -11.71 5.78
CA ALA A 19 -2.14 -11.73 7.16
C ALA A 19 -2.50 -13.16 7.53
N VAL A 20 -1.83 -13.69 8.55
CA VAL A 20 -2.03 -15.04 9.08
C VAL A 20 -2.64 -14.91 10.46
N LYS A 21 -3.86 -15.41 10.61
CA LYS A 21 -4.56 -15.46 11.90
C LYS A 21 -4.11 -16.71 12.64
N LEU A 22 -3.25 -16.56 13.64
CA LEU A 22 -2.87 -17.64 14.55
C LEU A 22 -3.84 -17.64 15.75
N PRO A 23 -4.01 -18.79 16.44
CA PRO A 23 -4.91 -18.88 17.59
C PRO A 23 -4.56 -17.91 18.73
N GLN A 24 -3.30 -17.47 18.81
CA GLN A 24 -2.81 -16.58 19.88
C GLN A 24 -2.60 -15.12 19.43
N LYS A 25 -2.39 -14.86 18.13
CA LYS A 25 -2.12 -13.51 17.61
C LYS A 25 -2.35 -13.40 16.10
N MET A 26 -2.55 -12.17 15.62
CA MET A 26 -2.45 -11.87 14.19
C MET A 26 -0.98 -11.67 13.84
N VAL A 27 -0.49 -12.41 12.84
CA VAL A 27 0.87 -12.27 12.33
C VAL A 27 0.82 -11.85 10.88
N TYR A 28 1.67 -10.92 10.51
CA TYR A 28 1.78 -10.46 9.13
C TYR A 28 3.11 -10.91 8.57
N THR A 29 3.11 -11.55 7.41
CA THR A 29 4.32 -12.03 6.75
C THR A 29 4.37 -11.56 5.32
N CYS A 30 5.59 -11.36 4.82
CA CYS A 30 5.82 -11.03 3.42
C CYS A 30 6.03 -12.34 2.64
N ARG A 31 5.12 -12.70 1.73
CA ARG A 31 5.27 -13.91 0.89
C ARG A 31 6.54 -13.88 0.04
N ARG A 32 7.02 -12.69 -0.34
CA ARG A 32 8.23 -12.55 -1.17
C ARG A 32 9.51 -12.84 -0.37
N LEU A 33 9.59 -12.33 0.85
CA LEU A 33 10.81 -12.40 1.67
C LEU A 33 10.78 -13.58 2.66
N GLY A 34 9.59 -14.08 3.02
CA GLY A 34 9.40 -15.15 3.99
C GLY A 34 9.47 -14.70 5.46
N PHE A 35 9.64 -13.40 5.73
CA PHE A 35 9.78 -12.87 7.09
C PHE A 35 8.49 -12.23 7.63
N GLU A 36 8.39 -12.19 8.96
CA GLU A 36 7.39 -11.40 9.68
C GLU A 36 7.60 -9.91 9.36
N THR A 37 6.52 -9.23 8.96
CA THR A 37 6.54 -7.83 8.53
C THR A 37 5.49 -7.04 9.30
N ASN A 38 5.59 -5.71 9.33
CA ASN A 38 4.56 -4.86 9.88
C ASN A 38 3.80 -4.14 8.75
N PRO A 39 2.47 -3.97 8.84
CA PRO A 39 1.70 -3.19 7.87
C PRO A 39 2.20 -1.75 7.69
N GLY A 40 2.84 -1.15 8.72
CA GLY A 40 3.42 0.20 8.67
C GLY A 40 4.81 0.29 8.01
N TYR A 41 5.45 -0.84 7.65
CA TYR A 41 6.78 -0.81 7.05
C TYR A 41 6.74 -0.32 5.60
N ARG A 42 7.70 0.53 5.25
CA ARG A 42 7.91 1.03 3.90
C ARG A 42 9.09 0.29 3.29
N PHE A 43 8.80 -0.68 2.43
CA PHE A 43 9.84 -1.39 1.70
C PHE A 43 10.13 -0.67 0.39
N ASP A 44 11.40 -0.64 -0.01
CA ASP A 44 11.81 -0.16 -1.33
C ASP A 44 11.18 -1.00 -2.46
N CYS A 45 10.98 -2.28 -2.18
CA CYS A 45 10.52 -3.27 -3.15
C CYS A 45 8.98 -3.32 -3.32
N TRP A 46 8.31 -2.18 -3.13
CA TRP A 46 6.87 -2.05 -3.09
C TRP A 46 6.20 -2.36 -4.45
N ASN A 47 5.28 -3.33 -4.46
CA ASN A 47 4.51 -3.71 -5.65
C ASN A 47 3.01 -3.73 -5.30
N PRO A 48 2.29 -2.62 -5.52
CA PRO A 48 0.87 -2.53 -5.21
C PRO A 48 0.04 -3.47 -6.08
N LYS A 49 -1.04 -4.01 -5.50
CA LYS A 49 -2.05 -4.78 -6.26
C LYS A 49 -2.67 -3.90 -7.35
N GLU A 50 -3.17 -4.52 -8.41
CA GLU A 50 -3.80 -3.79 -9.52
C GLU A 50 -4.99 -2.92 -9.06
N HIS A 51 -5.78 -3.39 -8.09
CA HIS A 51 -6.86 -2.57 -7.53
C HIS A 51 -6.31 -1.30 -6.85
N VAL A 52 -5.17 -1.39 -6.16
CA VAL A 52 -4.52 -0.25 -5.49
C VAL A 52 -4.00 0.72 -6.54
N LYS A 53 -3.42 0.22 -7.64
CA LYS A 53 -3.02 1.07 -8.78
C LYS A 53 -4.22 1.84 -9.35
N LYS A 54 -5.36 1.17 -9.58
CA LYS A 54 -6.60 1.82 -10.03
C LYS A 54 -7.10 2.87 -9.04
N LEU A 55 -7.02 2.61 -7.73
CA LEU A 55 -7.37 3.59 -6.70
C LEU A 55 -6.44 4.79 -6.74
N MET A 56 -5.13 4.59 -6.86
CA MET A 56 -4.16 5.68 -6.97
C MET A 56 -4.35 6.51 -8.24
N GLU A 57 -4.70 5.87 -9.36
CA GLU A 57 -5.06 6.58 -10.59
C GLU A 57 -6.31 7.41 -10.36
N LYS A 58 -7.35 6.85 -9.75
CA LYS A 58 -8.59 7.57 -9.42
C LYS A 58 -8.32 8.75 -8.48
N GLU A 59 -7.50 8.59 -7.45
CA GLU A 59 -7.09 9.67 -6.54
C GLU A 59 -6.30 10.78 -7.26
N ARG A 60 -5.41 10.42 -8.20
CA ARG A 60 -4.72 11.39 -9.06
C ARG A 60 -5.66 12.18 -9.99
N PHE A 61 -6.82 11.62 -10.32
CA PHE A 61 -7.85 12.34 -11.08
C PHE A 61 -8.70 13.23 -10.17
N ASP A 62 -8.98 12.80 -8.95
CA ASP A 62 -9.77 13.55 -7.96
C ASP A 62 -9.02 14.79 -7.43
N ASP A 63 -7.70 14.68 -7.21
CA ASP A 63 -6.84 15.82 -6.84
C ASP A 63 -6.78 16.92 -7.92
N ARG A 64 -7.10 16.58 -9.18
CA ARG A 64 -7.24 17.55 -10.29
C ARG A 64 -8.59 18.26 -10.31
N HIS A 65 -9.56 17.87 -9.49
CA HIS A 65 -10.90 18.42 -9.44
C HIS A 65 -11.24 19.14 -8.12
N ASN A 66 -10.22 19.64 -7.42
CA ASN A 66 -10.39 20.66 -6.38
C ASN A 66 -9.53 21.89 -6.71
N GLY A 67 -9.81 22.51 -7.86
CA GLY A 67 -9.05 23.65 -8.38
C GLY A 67 -9.83 24.64 -9.22
N LEU A 68 -11.18 24.62 -9.22
CA LEU A 68 -11.99 25.67 -9.83
C LEU A 68 -13.26 25.88 -8.99
N ALA A 69 -13.10 26.59 -7.87
CA ALA A 69 -14.14 27.46 -7.38
C ALA A 69 -13.83 28.85 -7.94
N GLU A 70 -14.56 29.26 -8.97
CA GLU A 70 -14.75 30.67 -9.34
C GLU A 70 -16.22 30.86 -9.73
#